data_AF-J9DMI6-F1
#
_entry.id   AF-J9DMI6-F1
#
_cell.length_a   1.000
_cell.length_b   1.000
_cell.length_c   1.000
_cell.angle_alpha   90.00
_cell.angle_beta   90.00
_cell.angle_gamma   90.00
#
_symmetry.space_group_name_H-M   'P 1'
#
loop_
_entity.id
_entity.type
_entity.pdbx_description
1 polymer ?
#
loop_
_entity_poly.entity_id
_entity_poly.type
_entity_poly.pdbx_seq_one_letter_code
_entity_poly.pdbx_strand_id
1 'polypeptide(L)' 'MVDAIDISSLPSDVRERLAQLDLELSEGDITQKGYDKKKQLLLGPYLRIKRD' A
#
# COMPACT_ATOMS: atom_id res chain seq x y z
N MET A 1 16.66 -4.74 -9.15
CA MET A 1 15.36 -4.50 -9.82
C MET A 1 14.36 -4.40 -8.70
N VAL A 2 13.65 -3.28 -8.57
CA VAL A 2 12.68 -3.09 -7.47
C VAL A 2 11.63 -4.20 -7.58
N ASP A 3 11.45 -5.00 -6.53
CA ASP A 3 10.32 -5.94 -6.43
C ASP A 3 9.05 -5.10 -6.44
N ALA A 4 8.54 -4.83 -7.64
CA ALA A 4 7.24 -4.20 -7.84
C ALA A 4 6.23 -5.17 -7.23
N ILE A 5 5.62 -4.77 -6.13
CA ILE A 5 4.49 -5.49 -5.56
C ILE A 5 3.46 -5.60 -6.68
N ASP A 6 3.16 -6.80 -7.13
CA ASP A 6 2.12 -7.05 -8.12
C ASP A 6 0.77 -6.71 -7.50
N ILE A 7 0.35 -5.45 -7.65
CA ILE A 7 -0.90 -4.90 -7.13
C ILE A 7 -2.08 -5.76 -7.64
N SER A 8 -1.97 -6.28 -8.86
CA SER A 8 -2.95 -7.19 -9.47
C SER A 8 -3.12 -8.52 -8.72
N SER A 9 -2.11 -8.99 -7.98
CA SER A 9 -2.19 -10.20 -7.15
C SER A 9 -2.74 -9.94 -5.74
N LEU A 10 -2.82 -8.67 -5.32
CA LEU A 10 -3.37 -8.31 -4.02
C LEU A 10 -4.89 -8.51 -4.01
N PRO A 11 -5.49 -8.87 -2.85
CA PRO A 11 -6.95 -8.90 -2.70
C PRO A 11 -7.60 -7.57 -3.07
N SER A 12 -8.85 -7.63 -3.53
CA SER A 12 -9.68 -6.45 -3.84
C SER A 12 -9.67 -5.43 -2.71
N ASP A 13 -9.89 -5.87 -1.48
CA ASP A 13 -9.93 -5.00 -0.29
C ASP A 13 -8.61 -4.24 -0.08
N VAL A 14 -7.47 -4.86 -0.41
CA VAL A 14 -6.15 -4.24 -0.28
C VAL A 14 -5.95 -3.20 -1.37
N ARG A 15 -6.36 -3.50 -2.61
CA ARG A 15 -6.33 -2.53 -3.72
C ARG A 15 -7.23 -1.33 -3.46
N GLU A 16 -8.44 -1.56 -2.94
CA GLU A 16 -9.38 -0.51 -2.58
C GLU A 16 -8.82 0.38 -1.47
N ARG A 17 -8.22 -0.21 -0.44
CA ARG A 17 -7.55 0.57 0.61
C ARG A 17 -6.35 1.36 0.10
N LEU A 18 -5.55 0.81 -0.83
CA LEU A 18 -4.48 1.57 -1.48
C LEU A 18 -5.03 2.77 -2.24
N ALA A 19 -6.11 2.59 -3.01
CA ALA A 19 -6.76 3.67 -3.74
C ALA A 19 -7.31 4.75 -2.80
N GLN A 20 -7.89 4.36 -1.65
CA GLN A 20 -8.31 5.31 -0.61
C GLN A 20 -7.13 6.09 -0.04
N LEU A 21 -6.00 5.44 0.25
CA LEU A 21 -4.81 6.12 0.77
C LEU A 21 -4.26 7.16 -0.22
N ASP A 22 -4.24 6.82 -1.51
CA ASP A 22 -3.81 7.75 -2.57
C ASP A 22 -4.77 8.94 -2.68
N LEU A 23 -6.08 8.71 -2.54
CA LEU A 23 -7.08 9.77 -2.51
C LEU A 23 -6.89 10.69 -1.29
N GLU A 24 -6.80 10.13 -0.08
CA GLU A 24 -6.55 10.89 1.16
C GLU A 24 -5.27 11.74 1.05
N LEU A 25 -4.23 11.21 0.42
CA LEU A 25 -2.98 11.94 0.20
C LEU A 25 -3.17 13.08 -0.81
N SER A 26 -3.93 12.84 -1.88
CA SER A 26 -4.24 13.84 -2.91
C SER A 26 -5.16 14.95 -2.39
N GLU A 27 -6.08 14.64 -1.49
CA GLU A 27 -6.97 15.60 -0.83
C GLU A 27 -6.25 16.37 0.30
N GLY A 28 -5.11 15.86 0.76
CA GLY A 28 -4.30 16.46 1.82
C GLY A 28 -4.76 16.09 3.24
N ASP A 29 -5.68 15.12 3.37
CA ASP A 29 -6.12 14.55 4.66
C ASP A 29 -4.99 13.83 5.39
N ILE A 30 -4.02 13.29 4.63
CA ILE A 30 -2.81 12.69 5.18
C ILE A 30 -1.54 13.29 4.57
N THR A 31 -0.46 13.21 5.34
CA THR A 31 0.87 13.56 4.84
C THR A 31 1.53 12.35 4.18
N GLN A 32 2.56 12.59 3.37
CA GLN A 32 3.36 11.52 2.76
C GLN A 32 3.88 10.50 3.78
N LYS A 33 4.25 10.94 4.99
CA LYS A 33 4.67 10.07 6.10
C LYS A 33 3.53 9.20 6.61
N GLY A 34 2.31 9.74 6.69
CA GLY A 34 1.11 9.01 7.07
C GLY A 34 0.74 7.95 6.02
N TYR A 35 0.79 8.33 4.74
CA TYR A 35 0.59 7.42 3.61
C TYR A 35 1.55 6.23 3.67
N ASP A 36 2.86 6.48 3.80
CA ASP A 36 3.86 5.41 3.79
C ASP A 36 3.65 4.44 4.97
N LYS A 37 3.37 4.97 6.17
CA LYS A 37 3.08 4.16 7.36
C LYS A 37 1.84 3.28 7.15
N LYS A 38 0.74 3.86 6.67
CA LYS A 38 -0.51 3.12 6.42
C LYS A 38 -0.31 2.06 5.31
N LYS A 39 0.42 2.41 4.24
CA LYS A 39 0.76 1.51 3.13
C LYS A 39 1.64 0.35 3.58
N GLN A 40 2.66 0.59 4.41
CA GLN A 40 3.49 -0.48 4.97
C GLN A 40 2.70 -1.41 5.90
N LEU A 41 1.76 -0.90 6.69
CA LEU A 41 0.91 -1.75 7.53
C LEU A 41 -0.05 -2.60 6.69
N LEU A 42 -0.61 -2.00 5.64
CA LEU A 42 -1.53 -2.66 4.71
C LEU A 42 -0.83 -3.74 3.89
N LEU A 43 0.38 -3.44 3.39
CA LEU A 43 1.15 -4.33 2.53
C LEU A 43 2.09 -5.26 3.31
N GLY A 44 2.40 -4.97 4.57
CA GLY A 44 3.31 -5.74 5.42
C GLY A 44 3.05 -7.26 5.43
N PRO A 45 1.79 -7.72 5.56
CA PRO A 45 1.44 -9.14 5.45
C PRO A 45 1.78 -9.77 4.10
N TYR A 46 1.70 -8.99 3.01
CA TYR A 46 1.95 -9.44 1.65
C TYR A 46 3.43 -9.30 1.26
N LEU A 47 4.13 -8.33 1.83
CA LEU A 47 5.56 -8.09 1.66
C LEU A 47 6.42 -9.17 2.34
N ARG A 48 5.91 -9.80 3.41
CA ARG A 48 6.62 -10.88 4.12
C ARG A 48 6.70 -12.19 3.31
N ILE A 49 5.99 -12.30 2.19
CA ILE A 49 5.93 -13.53 1.37
C ILE A 49 7.16 -13.67 0.44
N LYS A 50 8.03 -12.65 0.34
CA LYS A 50 9.34 -12.75 -0.33
C LYS A 50 10.49 -12.37 0.60
N ARG A 51 10.77 -13.23 1.58
CA ARG A 51 12.12 -13.35 2.15
C ARG A 51 12.61 -14.73 1.77
N ASP A 52 13.30 -14.80 0.63
CA ASP A 52 14.27 -15.86 0.34
C ASP A 52 15.37 -15.84 1.41
#